data_AF-A0A6H5KVX0-F1
#
_entry.id   AF-A0A6H5KVX0-F1
#
_cell.length_a   1.000
_cell.length_b   1.000
_cell.length_c   1.000
_cell.angle_alpha   90.00
_cell.angle_beta   90.00
_cell.angle_gamma   90.00
#
_symmetry.space_group_name_H-M   'P 1'
#
loop_
_entity.id
_entity.type
_entity.pdbx_description
1 polymer ?
#
loop_
_entity_poly.entity_id
_entity_poly.type
_entity_poly.pdbx_seq_one_letter_code
_entity_poly.pdbx_strand_id
1 'polypeptide(L)'
;MDTAASNTGGGSAFASDSSTNLATVIKGLKKFDGKDPAEFKTWMKKFCVVLGVTRKDILPLLKKQRKPDPADTAAFDSYTRANEDLYAILYLLVELPAALSIQKHEDDTGISGDGQAAFEELCNNYDRVTDEVIRAKMEELENNPMNPGENPDDYFNQKYLLRTQLDKMGEAISDRRFKDICVRGFSDEYKDVKLMVFRDPTFNVLDMQSTMRNIFLDEQSRKGWKGRIAGRGFATATTASDIICHSCYESGHIRRNCPKI
;
A
#
# COMPACT_ATOMS: atom_id res chain seq x y z
N MET A 1 -52.31 -24.06 -64.11
CA MET A 1 -51.68 -25.38 -64.30
C MET A 1 -50.31 -25.21 -64.95
N ASP A 2 -49.20 -25.06 -64.26
CA ASP A 2 -48.89 -24.34 -63.02
C ASP A 2 -47.40 -23.99 -63.12
N THR A 3 -47.11 -22.73 -62.85
CA THR A 3 -45.78 -22.16 -62.68
C THR A 3 -45.15 -22.71 -61.39
N ALA A 4 -44.03 -23.42 -61.49
CA ALA A 4 -43.23 -23.81 -60.33
C ALA A 4 -41.97 -22.94 -60.27
N ALA A 5 -42.00 -21.96 -59.36
CA ALA A 5 -40.88 -21.13 -58.96
C ALA A 5 -39.91 -21.94 -58.09
N SER A 6 -38.62 -21.93 -58.43
CA SER A 6 -37.56 -22.36 -57.51
C SER A 6 -37.11 -21.16 -56.69
N ASN A 7 -37.48 -21.15 -55.42
CA ASN A 7 -37.00 -20.20 -54.43
C ASN A 7 -36.58 -20.99 -53.19
N THR A 8 -35.28 -21.22 -53.02
CA THR A 8 -34.70 -21.63 -51.75
C THR A 8 -33.44 -20.81 -51.55
N GLY A 9 -33.61 -19.70 -50.83
CA GLY A 9 -32.52 -18.92 -50.29
C GLY A 9 -31.71 -19.74 -49.30
N GLY A 10 -30.41 -19.81 -49.56
CA GLY A 10 -29.39 -20.25 -48.63
C GLY A 10 -28.43 -19.09 -48.38
N GLY A 11 -28.93 -18.01 -47.78
CA GLY A 11 -28.10 -16.93 -47.26
C GLY A 11 -27.27 -17.47 -46.09
N SER A 12 -26.10 -18.02 -46.41
CA SER A 12 -25.08 -18.35 -45.43
C SER A 12 -24.42 -17.04 -44.98
N ALA A 13 -25.10 -16.32 -44.10
CA ALA A 13 -24.48 -15.32 -43.25
C ALA A 13 -23.56 -16.06 -42.26
N PHE A 14 -22.35 -16.41 -42.72
CA PHE A 14 -21.26 -16.67 -41.78
C PHE A 14 -21.00 -15.35 -41.07
N ALA A 15 -21.31 -15.33 -39.78
CA ALA A 15 -21.11 -14.20 -38.88
C ALA A 15 -19.66 -13.72 -38.95
N SER A 16 -19.43 -12.65 -39.71
CA SER A 16 -18.21 -11.85 -39.74
C SER A 16 -18.23 -10.83 -38.60
N ASP A 17 -18.54 -11.27 -37.38
CA ASP A 17 -18.85 -10.36 -36.27
C ASP A 17 -17.96 -10.66 -35.05
N SER A 18 -16.66 -10.42 -35.24
CA SER A 18 -15.69 -10.40 -34.13
C SER A 18 -14.48 -9.50 -34.41
N SER A 19 -14.58 -8.56 -35.37
CA SER A 19 -13.61 -7.47 -35.46
C SER A 19 -13.96 -6.40 -34.44
N THR A 20 -13.87 -6.71 -33.15
CA THR A 20 -13.71 -5.67 -32.13
C THR A 20 -12.45 -4.90 -32.49
N ASN A 21 -12.65 -3.73 -33.08
CA ASN A 21 -11.59 -2.89 -33.59
C ASN A 21 -10.61 -2.61 -32.44
N LEU A 22 -9.32 -2.92 -32.64
CA LEU A 22 -8.24 -2.73 -31.67
C LEU A 22 -8.30 -1.33 -31.03
N ALA A 23 -8.68 -0.32 -31.83
CA ALA A 23 -8.87 1.05 -31.40
C ALA A 23 -9.93 1.22 -30.28
N THR A 24 -11.00 0.43 -30.29
CA THR A 24 -12.05 0.46 -29.26
C THR A 24 -11.56 -0.16 -27.96
N VAL A 25 -10.74 -1.22 -28.05
CA VAL A 25 -10.11 -1.88 -26.90
C VAL A 25 -9.14 -0.93 -26.20
N ILE A 26 -8.30 -0.24 -26.97
CA ILE A 26 -7.31 0.71 -26.45
C ILE A 26 -7.98 1.91 -25.78
N LYS A 27 -9.12 2.41 -26.29
CA LYS A 27 -9.84 3.55 -25.68
C LYS A 27 -10.30 3.28 -24.24
N GLY A 28 -10.54 2.03 -23.87
CA GLY A 28 -10.93 1.65 -22.51
C GLY A 28 -9.77 1.48 -21.53
N LEU A 29 -8.53 1.53 -22.02
CA LEU A 29 -7.34 1.22 -21.24
C LEU A 29 -6.52 2.49 -20.96
N LYS A 30 -6.20 2.72 -19.68
CA LYS A 30 -5.23 3.75 -19.29
C LYS A 30 -3.84 3.27 -19.73
N LYS A 31 -3.04 4.16 -20.30
CA LYS A 31 -1.62 3.89 -20.54
C LYS A 31 -0.88 3.68 -19.23
N PHE A 32 0.13 2.81 -19.25
CA PHE A 32 1.05 2.58 -18.15
C PHE A 32 2.38 3.25 -18.45
N ASP A 33 2.77 4.20 -17.61
CA ASP A 33 3.98 5.00 -17.78
C ASP A 33 5.23 4.31 -17.24
N GLY A 34 5.07 3.19 -16.51
CA GLY A 34 6.18 2.43 -15.95
C GLY A 34 6.92 3.11 -14.80
N LYS A 35 6.45 4.26 -14.30
CA LYS A 35 7.17 5.06 -13.29
C LYS A 35 6.88 4.62 -11.86
N ASP A 36 5.64 4.22 -11.58
CA ASP A 36 5.23 3.73 -10.26
C ASP A 36 4.92 2.22 -10.31
N PRO A 37 5.80 1.37 -9.76
CA PRO A 37 5.55 -0.08 -9.65
C PRO A 37 4.27 -0.41 -8.87
N ALA A 38 3.88 0.43 -7.91
CA ALA A 38 2.66 0.21 -7.12
C ALA A 38 1.39 0.35 -7.98
N GLU A 39 1.41 1.19 -9.02
CA GLU A 39 0.29 1.30 -9.96
C GLU A 39 0.18 0.08 -10.88
N PHE A 40 1.26 -0.69 -11.07
CA PHE A 40 1.30 -1.82 -12.01
C PHE A 40 0.23 -2.87 -11.70
N LYS A 41 0.11 -3.32 -10.45
CA LYS A 41 -0.90 -4.34 -10.06
C LYS A 41 -2.32 -3.87 -10.35
N THR A 42 -2.61 -2.59 -10.07
CA THR A 42 -3.93 -1.99 -10.32
C THR A 42 -4.19 -1.86 -11.82
N TRP A 43 -3.19 -1.42 -12.58
CA TRP A 43 -3.24 -1.33 -14.02
C TRP A 43 -3.46 -2.71 -14.66
N MET A 44 -2.65 -3.69 -14.28
CA MET A 44 -2.71 -5.08 -14.75
C MET A 44 -4.09 -5.70 -14.50
N LYS A 45 -4.68 -5.49 -13.31
CA LYS A 45 -6.04 -5.97 -13.02
C LYS A 45 -7.07 -5.38 -13.98
N LYS A 46 -7.00 -4.06 -14.25
CA LYS A 46 -7.90 -3.40 -15.20
C LYS A 46 -7.64 -3.87 -16.63
N PHE A 47 -6.37 -4.03 -17.01
CA PHE A 47 -5.93 -4.55 -18.30
C PHE A 47 -6.54 -5.93 -18.58
N CYS A 48 -6.37 -6.88 -17.66
CA CYS A 48 -6.93 -8.22 -17.77
C CYS A 48 -8.46 -8.24 -17.81
N VAL A 49 -9.13 -7.39 -17.03
CA VAL A 49 -10.60 -7.30 -17.01
C VAL A 49 -11.13 -6.75 -18.33
N VAL A 50 -10.58 -5.65 -18.83
CA VAL A 50 -11.03 -5.04 -20.09
C VAL A 50 -10.78 -5.99 -21.25
N LEU A 51 -9.56 -6.56 -21.36
CA LEU A 51 -9.26 -7.52 -22.42
C LEU A 51 -10.10 -8.79 -22.32
N GLY A 52 -10.36 -9.30 -21.12
CA GLY A 52 -11.23 -10.46 -20.93
C GLY A 52 -12.67 -10.23 -21.40
N VAL A 53 -13.15 -8.99 -21.39
CA VAL A 53 -14.48 -8.61 -21.88
C VAL A 53 -14.46 -8.32 -23.38
N THR A 54 -13.48 -7.56 -23.87
CA THR A 54 -13.46 -7.08 -25.26
C THR A 54 -12.84 -8.07 -26.24
N ARG A 55 -11.93 -8.93 -25.78
CA ARG A 55 -11.14 -9.88 -26.59
C ARG A 55 -11.04 -11.23 -25.89
N LYS A 56 -12.14 -12.01 -25.96
CA LYS A 56 -12.24 -13.33 -25.32
C LYS A 56 -11.20 -14.34 -25.82
N ASP A 57 -10.72 -14.14 -27.04
CA ASP A 57 -9.65 -14.90 -27.69
C ASP A 57 -8.26 -14.66 -27.08
N ILE A 58 -8.03 -13.50 -26.46
CA ILE A 58 -6.77 -13.18 -25.74
C ILE A 58 -6.79 -13.73 -24.30
N LEU A 59 -7.96 -13.98 -23.73
CA LEU A 59 -8.10 -14.47 -22.35
C LEU A 59 -7.33 -15.79 -22.07
N PRO A 60 -7.30 -16.79 -22.99
CA PRO A 60 -6.40 -17.94 -22.90
C PRO A 60 -4.92 -17.58 -22.69
N LEU A 61 -4.42 -16.59 -23.42
CA LEU A 61 -3.02 -16.14 -23.35
C LEU A 61 -2.71 -15.52 -21.99
N LEU A 62 -3.60 -14.65 -21.49
CA LEU A 62 -3.46 -14.05 -20.17
C LEU A 62 -3.50 -15.09 -19.03
N LYS A 63 -4.14 -16.24 -19.26
CA LYS A 63 -4.19 -17.37 -18.31
C LYS A 63 -3.05 -18.37 -18.49
N LYS A 64 -2.07 -18.08 -19.36
CA LYS A 64 -0.95 -18.96 -19.67
C LYS A 64 -1.40 -20.33 -20.20
N GLN A 65 -2.47 -20.37 -20.99
CA GLN A 65 -2.86 -21.63 -21.64
C GLN A 65 -1.80 -22.07 -22.65
N ARG A 66 -1.62 -23.38 -22.78
CA ARG A 66 -0.62 -23.95 -23.67
C ARG A 66 -0.96 -23.62 -25.13
N LYS A 67 0.08 -23.27 -25.92
CA LYS A 67 -0.02 -23.13 -27.38
C LYS A 67 -0.68 -24.37 -27.99
N PRO A 68 -1.73 -24.21 -28.83
CA PRO A 68 -2.39 -25.32 -29.52
C PRO A 68 -1.42 -26.13 -30.38
N ASP A 69 -1.77 -27.39 -30.62
CA ASP A 69 -1.01 -28.25 -31.53
C ASP A 69 -1.09 -27.69 -32.96
N PRO A 70 0.04 -27.53 -33.69
CA PRO A 70 0.03 -27.09 -35.08
C PRO A 70 -0.80 -28.00 -36.02
N ALA A 71 -1.15 -29.23 -35.60
CA ALA A 71 -2.08 -30.09 -36.34
C ALA A 71 -3.51 -29.54 -36.40
N ASP A 72 -3.92 -28.70 -35.44
CA ASP A 72 -5.20 -27.97 -35.47
C ASP A 72 -4.96 -26.55 -35.99
N THR A 73 -4.95 -26.43 -37.32
CA THR A 73 -4.64 -25.18 -38.02
C THR A 73 -5.57 -24.03 -37.64
N ALA A 74 -6.86 -24.31 -37.43
CA ALA A 74 -7.83 -23.27 -37.06
C ALA A 74 -7.56 -22.71 -35.65
N ALA A 75 -7.27 -23.58 -34.68
CA ALA A 75 -6.93 -23.15 -33.33
C ALA A 75 -5.56 -22.45 -33.29
N PHE A 76 -4.59 -22.93 -34.06
CA PHE A 76 -3.25 -22.38 -34.15
C PHE A 76 -3.22 -20.97 -34.77
N ASP A 77 -3.93 -20.76 -35.88
CA ASP A 77 -4.01 -19.44 -36.54
C ASP A 77 -4.74 -18.42 -35.66
N SER A 78 -5.83 -18.85 -35.01
CA SER A 78 -6.56 -18.00 -34.06
C SER A 78 -5.69 -17.61 -32.87
N TYR A 79 -4.89 -18.54 -32.34
CA TYR A 79 -3.95 -18.28 -31.24
C TYR A 79 -2.87 -17.28 -31.67
N THR A 80 -2.26 -17.50 -32.84
CA THR A 80 -1.17 -16.66 -33.35
C THR A 80 -1.63 -15.23 -33.55
N ARG A 81 -2.81 -15.04 -34.16
CA ARG A 81 -3.41 -13.71 -34.33
C ARG A 81 -3.73 -13.04 -32.99
N ALA A 82 -4.28 -13.78 -32.02
CA ALA A 82 -4.55 -13.23 -30.69
C ALA A 82 -3.26 -12.83 -29.96
N ASN A 83 -2.17 -13.56 -30.20
CA ASN A 83 -0.86 -13.29 -29.61
C ASN A 83 -0.21 -12.03 -30.20
N GLU A 84 -0.26 -11.88 -31.53
CA GLU A 84 0.18 -10.66 -32.23
C GLU A 84 -0.62 -9.44 -31.77
N ASP A 85 -1.94 -9.58 -31.65
CA ASP A 85 -2.81 -8.50 -31.17
C ASP A 85 -2.48 -8.13 -29.71
N LEU A 86 -2.21 -9.10 -28.85
CA LEU A 86 -1.78 -8.85 -27.47
C LEU A 86 -0.45 -8.07 -27.45
N TYR A 87 0.51 -8.46 -28.29
CA TYR A 87 1.79 -7.74 -28.42
C TYR A 87 1.56 -6.28 -28.86
N ALA A 88 0.74 -6.06 -29.89
CA ALA A 88 0.41 -4.73 -30.38
C ALA A 88 -0.29 -3.86 -29.32
N ILE A 89 -1.22 -4.45 -28.55
CA ILE A 89 -1.91 -3.77 -27.45
C ILE A 89 -0.91 -3.36 -26.36
N LEU A 90 0.00 -4.26 -25.96
CA LEU A 90 1.02 -3.95 -24.96
C LEU A 90 1.94 -2.83 -25.45
N TYR A 91 2.43 -2.92 -26.68
CA TYR A 91 3.28 -1.89 -27.26
C TYR A 91 2.62 -0.50 -27.31
N LEU A 92 1.31 -0.43 -27.54
CA LEU A 92 0.57 0.84 -27.60
C LEU A 92 0.20 1.42 -26.23
N LEU A 93 0.08 0.58 -25.21
CA LEU A 93 -0.37 0.98 -23.87
C LEU A 93 0.76 1.16 -22.87
N VAL A 94 1.91 0.58 -23.14
CA VAL A 94 3.08 0.62 -22.27
C VAL A 94 4.05 1.68 -22.81
N GLU A 95 4.25 2.76 -22.05
CA GLU A 95 5.18 3.84 -22.42
C GLU A 95 6.60 3.56 -21.86
N LEU A 96 7.60 4.32 -22.33
CA LEU A 96 8.97 4.23 -21.83
C LEU A 96 9.01 4.62 -20.34
N PRO A 97 9.60 3.82 -19.43
CA PRO A 97 10.59 2.76 -19.68
C PRO A 97 10.05 1.32 -19.78
N ALA A 98 8.77 1.08 -19.47
CA ALA A 98 8.16 -0.25 -19.49
C ALA A 98 8.13 -0.91 -20.90
N ALA A 99 8.17 -0.08 -21.94
CA ALA A 99 8.31 -0.56 -23.32
C ALA A 99 9.65 -1.24 -23.62
N LEU A 100 10.71 -0.95 -22.83
CA LEU A 100 12.05 -1.55 -23.02
C LEU A 100 12.11 -3.01 -22.55
N SER A 101 11.23 -3.39 -21.61
CA SER A 101 11.07 -4.78 -21.14
C SER A 101 10.19 -5.63 -22.05
N ILE A 102 9.58 -5.03 -23.08
CA ILE A 102 8.88 -5.73 -24.14
C ILE A 102 9.90 -5.87 -25.27
N GLN A 103 10.99 -6.62 -25.04
CA GLN A 103 11.90 -6.92 -26.14
C GLN A 103 11.12 -7.72 -27.19
N LYS A 104 11.37 -7.44 -28.47
CA LYS A 104 10.81 -8.24 -29.56
C LYS A 104 11.24 -9.69 -29.34
N HIS A 105 10.31 -10.53 -28.89
CA HIS A 105 10.47 -11.97 -29.00
C HIS A 105 10.42 -12.26 -30.51
N GLU A 106 11.60 -12.25 -31.14
CA GLU A 106 11.75 -12.65 -32.53
C GLU A 106 11.56 -14.16 -32.58
N ASP A 107 10.43 -14.60 -33.12
CA ASP A 107 10.32 -15.96 -33.63
C ASP A 107 11.36 -16.17 -34.74
N ASP A 108 11.78 -17.41 -35.01
CA ASP A 108 12.72 -17.77 -36.11
C ASP A 108 12.26 -17.27 -37.52
N THR A 109 11.05 -16.74 -37.62
CA THR A 109 10.45 -16.14 -38.82
C THR A 109 10.65 -14.61 -38.94
N GLY A 110 11.11 -13.92 -37.90
CA GLY A 110 11.43 -12.49 -37.89
C GLY A 110 10.24 -11.53 -38.05
N ILE A 111 8.98 -12.00 -37.99
CA ILE A 111 7.80 -11.21 -38.39
C ILE A 111 6.77 -11.00 -37.26
N SER A 112 6.70 -11.86 -36.24
CA SER A 112 5.69 -11.79 -35.19
C SER A 112 6.32 -11.74 -33.80
N GLY A 113 5.82 -10.85 -32.94
CA GLY A 113 6.24 -10.75 -31.54
C GLY A 113 5.36 -11.60 -30.64
N ASP A 114 5.96 -12.41 -29.77
CA ASP A 114 5.21 -13.20 -28.78
C ASP A 114 4.61 -12.31 -27.68
N GLY A 115 3.32 -11.98 -27.83
CA GLY A 115 2.57 -11.14 -26.89
C GLY A 115 2.42 -11.76 -25.49
N GLN A 116 2.31 -13.09 -25.40
CA GLN A 116 2.24 -13.78 -24.12
C GLN A 116 3.58 -13.70 -23.40
N ALA A 117 4.69 -14.02 -24.07
CA ALA A 117 6.01 -13.91 -23.46
C ALA A 117 6.33 -12.48 -23.02
N ALA A 118 6.00 -11.49 -23.86
CA ALA A 118 6.14 -10.07 -23.53
C ALA A 118 5.32 -9.65 -22.30
N PHE A 119 4.07 -10.14 -22.19
CA PHE A 119 3.24 -9.88 -21.03
C PHE A 119 3.83 -10.51 -19.76
N GLU A 120 4.35 -11.73 -19.86
CA GLU A 120 4.97 -12.44 -18.75
C GLU A 120 6.27 -11.77 -18.28
N GLU A 121 7.12 -11.32 -19.20
CA GLU A 121 8.32 -10.56 -18.88
C GLU A 121 7.98 -9.24 -18.19
N LEU A 122 6.98 -8.51 -18.69
CA LEU A 122 6.50 -7.29 -18.06
C LEU A 122 6.01 -7.56 -16.62
N CYS A 123 5.21 -8.60 -16.42
CA CYS A 123 4.75 -8.99 -15.08
C CYS A 123 5.94 -9.32 -14.17
N ASN A 124 6.86 -10.15 -14.63
CA ASN A 124 8.03 -10.56 -13.84
C ASN A 124 8.91 -9.37 -13.45
N ASN A 125 9.15 -8.42 -14.36
CA ASN A 125 9.97 -7.26 -14.08
C ASN A 125 9.32 -6.35 -13.04
N TYR A 126 8.04 -6.02 -13.24
CA TYR A 126 7.34 -5.12 -12.31
C TYR A 126 7.00 -5.78 -10.98
N ASP A 127 6.74 -7.08 -10.93
CA ASP A 127 6.58 -7.81 -9.67
C ASP A 127 7.90 -7.79 -8.88
N ARG A 128 9.05 -8.05 -9.54
CA ARG A 128 10.37 -7.95 -8.89
C ARG A 128 10.68 -6.55 -8.38
N VAL A 129 10.42 -5.51 -9.18
CA VAL A 129 10.63 -4.12 -8.74
C VAL A 129 9.69 -3.78 -7.59
N THR A 130 8.44 -4.23 -7.63
CA THR A 130 7.47 -4.01 -6.55
C THR A 130 7.94 -4.68 -5.26
N ASP A 131 8.46 -5.91 -5.32
CA ASP A 131 8.99 -6.62 -4.15
C ASP A 131 10.24 -5.93 -3.57
N GLU A 132 11.13 -5.44 -4.43
CA GLU A 132 12.31 -4.67 -3.99
C GLU A 132 11.92 -3.34 -3.32
N VAL A 133 10.94 -2.63 -3.87
CA VAL A 133 10.41 -1.38 -3.31
C VAL A 133 9.69 -1.65 -1.98
N ILE A 134 8.87 -2.70 -1.90
CA ILE A 134 8.23 -3.12 -0.64
C ILE A 134 9.30 -3.44 0.39
N ARG A 135 10.34 -4.20 0.03
CA ARG A 135 11.45 -4.52 0.94
C ARG A 135 12.18 -3.27 1.42
N ALA A 136 12.49 -2.33 0.53
CA ALA A 136 13.14 -1.07 0.90
C ALA A 136 12.26 -0.23 1.84
N LYS A 137 10.95 -0.18 1.59
CA LYS A 137 10.00 0.53 2.47
C LYS A 137 9.80 -0.16 3.81
N MET A 138 9.82 -1.49 3.83
CA MET A 138 9.84 -2.28 5.07
C MET A 138 11.11 -2.01 5.87
N GLU A 139 12.26 -1.93 5.21
CA GLU A 139 13.53 -1.59 5.86
C GLU A 139 13.52 -0.15 6.41
N GLU A 140 12.98 0.81 5.66
CA GLU A 140 12.77 2.19 6.13
C GLU A 140 11.85 2.23 7.35
N LEU A 141 10.78 1.43 7.36
CA LEU A 141 9.89 1.29 8.51
C LEU A 141 10.62 0.66 9.71
N GLU A 142 11.51 -0.29 9.50
CA GLU A 142 12.22 -0.98 10.58
C GLU A 142 13.41 -0.18 11.14
N ASN A 143 14.10 0.59 10.29
CA ASN A 143 15.35 1.30 10.57
C ASN A 143 15.19 2.82 10.72
N ASN A 144 13.97 3.32 10.92
CA ASN A 144 13.71 4.71 11.29
C ASN A 144 13.51 4.82 12.83
N PRO A 145 14.58 4.92 13.65
CA PRO A 145 14.45 5.14 15.09
C PRO A 145 14.04 6.59 15.38
N MET A 146 13.46 6.80 16.56
CA MET A 146 13.11 8.11 17.07
C MET A 146 14.38 8.90 17.43
N ASN A 147 14.46 10.15 16.99
CA ASN A 147 15.56 11.02 17.35
C ASN A 147 15.44 11.50 18.81
N PRO A 148 16.56 11.76 19.51
CA PRO A 148 16.51 12.31 20.86
C PRO A 148 15.76 13.65 20.90
N GLY A 149 14.78 13.79 21.79
CA GLY A 149 13.95 15.00 21.89
C GLY A 149 12.95 15.22 20.74
N GLU A 150 12.78 14.25 19.82
CA GLU A 150 11.72 14.30 18.80
C GLU A 150 10.34 14.27 19.45
N ASN A 151 9.36 14.92 18.82
CA ASN A 151 7.97 14.84 19.24
C ASN A 151 7.43 13.41 18.98
N PRO A 152 6.91 12.71 20.00
CA PRO A 152 6.32 11.38 19.81
C PRO A 152 5.27 11.32 18.70
N ASP A 153 4.45 12.38 18.55
CA ASP A 153 3.42 12.41 17.53
C ASP A 153 3.98 12.40 16.11
N ASP A 154 5.08 13.14 15.88
CA ASP A 154 5.74 13.19 14.57
C ASP A 154 6.34 11.82 14.23
N TYR A 155 6.97 11.16 15.21
CA TYR A 155 7.48 9.79 15.07
C TYR A 155 6.37 8.81 14.69
N PHE A 156 5.27 8.76 15.45
CA PHE A 156 4.16 7.86 15.14
C PHE A 156 3.50 8.18 13.80
N ASN A 157 3.32 9.46 13.47
CA ASN A 157 2.75 9.89 12.18
C ASN A 157 3.61 9.39 11.01
N GLN A 158 4.93 9.52 11.08
CA GLN A 158 5.83 8.98 10.05
C GLN A 158 5.69 7.46 9.91
N LYS A 159 5.64 6.72 11.03
CA LYS A 159 5.43 5.26 11.02
C LYS A 159 4.08 4.86 10.42
N TYR A 160 3.00 5.56 10.76
CA TYR A 160 1.68 5.32 10.18
C TYR A 160 1.64 5.61 8.68
N LEU A 161 2.32 6.66 8.22
CA LEU A 161 2.44 6.96 6.80
C LEU A 161 3.14 5.83 6.04
N LEU A 162 4.27 5.34 6.55
CA LEU A 162 5.00 4.22 5.95
C LEU A 162 4.15 2.93 5.95
N ARG A 163 3.46 2.63 7.06
CA ARG A 163 2.54 1.50 7.13
C ARG A 163 1.42 1.59 6.08
N THR A 164 0.85 2.78 5.90
CA THR A 164 -0.21 3.02 4.92
C THR A 164 0.30 2.89 3.49
N GLN A 165 1.55 3.29 3.22
CA GLN A 165 2.19 3.10 1.92
C GLN A 165 2.39 1.61 1.61
N LEU A 166 2.84 0.82 2.59
CA LEU A 166 3.03 -0.63 2.44
C LEU A 166 1.69 -1.35 2.23
N ASP A 167 0.65 -0.96 2.95
CA ASP A 167 -0.71 -1.49 2.76
C ASP A 167 -1.24 -1.21 1.34
N LYS A 168 -0.99 0.00 0.81
CA LYS A 168 -1.31 0.35 -0.58
C LYS A 168 -0.53 -0.47 -1.61
N MET A 169 0.70 -0.88 -1.30
CA MET A 169 1.52 -1.76 -2.15
C MET A 169 1.12 -3.25 -2.04
N GLY A 170 0.21 -3.58 -1.12
CA GLY A 170 -0.33 -4.92 -0.92
C GLY A 170 0.35 -5.71 0.21
N GLU A 171 1.23 -5.09 1.00
CA GLU A 171 1.88 -5.70 2.15
C GLU A 171 1.23 -5.18 3.45
N ALA A 172 0.24 -5.92 3.95
CA ALA A 172 -0.47 -5.55 5.16
C ALA A 172 0.34 -5.92 6.42
N ILE A 173 0.74 -4.91 7.19
CA ILE A 173 1.44 -5.14 8.47
C ILE A 173 0.41 -5.30 9.59
N SER A 174 0.50 -6.42 10.30
CA SER A 174 -0.31 -6.67 11.51
C SER A 174 -0.02 -5.65 12.61
N ASP A 175 -1.03 -5.30 13.40
CA ASP A 175 -0.87 -4.35 14.52
C ASP A 175 0.19 -4.80 15.52
N ARG A 176 0.31 -6.11 15.75
CA ARG A 176 1.34 -6.68 16.61
C ARG A 176 2.75 -6.42 16.07
N ARG A 177 3.00 -6.70 14.78
CA ARG A 177 4.31 -6.45 14.16
C ARG A 177 4.61 -4.96 14.14
N PHE A 178 3.62 -4.13 13.82
CA PHE A 178 3.79 -2.67 13.83
C PHE A 178 4.14 -2.13 15.22
N LYS A 179 3.48 -2.66 16.27
CA LYS A 179 3.81 -2.36 17.68
C LYS A 179 5.27 -2.68 17.98
N ASP A 180 5.72 -3.89 17.65
CA ASP A 180 7.09 -4.33 17.91
C ASP A 180 8.12 -3.44 17.20
N ILE A 181 7.83 -3.03 15.95
CA ILE A 181 8.69 -2.11 15.19
C ILE A 181 8.79 -0.73 15.87
N CYS A 182 7.67 -0.17 16.33
CA CYS A 182 7.68 1.12 17.04
C CYS A 182 8.51 1.05 18.32
N VAL A 183 8.30 0.01 19.14
CA VAL A 183 8.98 -0.18 20.43
C VAL A 183 10.49 -0.37 20.27
N ARG A 184 10.94 -1.03 19.18
CA ARG A 184 12.36 -1.15 18.86
C ARG A 184 13.00 0.20 18.58
N GLY A 185 12.26 1.11 17.93
CA GLY A 185 12.76 2.42 17.52
C GLY A 185 12.69 3.52 18.58
N PHE A 186 12.14 3.26 19.77
CA PHE A 186 12.08 4.28 20.83
C PHE A 186 13.48 4.72 21.27
N SER A 187 13.61 6.04 21.51
CA SER A 187 14.80 6.62 22.11
C SER A 187 14.95 6.20 23.58
N ASP A 188 16.14 6.41 24.13
CA ASP A 188 16.46 6.05 25.51
C ASP A 188 15.62 6.80 26.55
N GLU A 189 15.04 7.94 26.18
CA GLU A 189 14.15 8.78 27.01
C GLU A 189 12.83 8.05 27.34
N TYR A 190 12.42 7.12 26.47
CA TYR A 190 11.16 6.38 26.60
C TYR A 190 11.37 4.90 27.00
N LYS A 191 12.50 4.56 27.63
CA LYS A 191 12.80 3.21 28.14
C LYS A 191 11.70 2.66 29.06
N ASP A 192 11.10 3.50 29.88
CA ASP A 192 10.02 3.09 30.78
C ASP A 192 8.77 2.67 30.01
N VAL A 193 8.43 3.38 28.92
CA VAL A 193 7.32 3.02 28.03
C VAL A 193 7.62 1.68 27.35
N LYS A 194 8.87 1.46 26.90
CA LYS A 194 9.31 0.17 26.35
C LYS A 194 9.10 -0.96 27.36
N LEU A 195 9.46 -0.77 28.63
CA LEU A 195 9.23 -1.76 29.69
C LEU A 195 7.74 -2.00 29.98
N MET A 196 6.90 -0.95 29.91
CA MET A 196 5.45 -1.09 30.07
C MET A 196 4.85 -1.98 28.98
N VAL A 197 5.27 -1.79 27.72
CA VAL A 197 4.79 -2.61 26.59
C VAL A 197 5.18 -4.08 26.75
N PHE A 198 6.37 -4.36 27.29
CA PHE A 198 6.80 -5.74 27.55
C PHE A 198 6.02 -6.39 28.71
N ARG A 199 5.60 -5.61 29.70
CA ARG A 199 4.84 -6.11 30.86
C ARG A 199 3.36 -6.32 30.55
N ASP A 200 2.78 -5.46 29.72
CA ASP A 200 1.37 -5.52 29.34
C ASP A 200 1.20 -5.77 27.83
N PRO A 201 0.88 -7.01 27.43
CA PRO A 201 0.63 -7.34 26.03
C PRO A 201 -0.55 -6.59 25.41
N THR A 202 -1.51 -6.14 26.22
CA THR A 202 -2.71 -5.42 25.78
C THR A 202 -2.45 -3.93 25.54
N PHE A 203 -1.31 -3.42 25.99
CA PHE A 203 -0.87 -2.05 25.74
C PHE A 203 -0.73 -1.82 24.24
N ASN A 204 -1.61 -0.98 23.70
CA ASN A 204 -1.76 -0.76 22.26
C ASN A 204 -0.92 0.45 21.79
N VAL A 205 -0.92 0.69 20.48
CA VAL A 205 -0.13 1.80 19.89
C VAL A 205 -0.63 3.18 20.28
N LEU A 206 -1.94 3.35 20.46
CA LEU A 206 -2.54 4.61 20.91
C LEU A 206 -2.19 4.92 22.37
N ASP A 207 -2.15 3.89 23.23
CA ASP A 207 -1.76 4.01 24.63
C ASP A 207 -0.28 4.38 24.74
N MET A 208 0.58 3.76 23.91
CA MET A 208 1.99 4.15 23.78
C MET A 208 2.13 5.63 23.39
N GLN A 209 1.46 6.05 22.31
CA GLN A 209 1.51 7.42 21.82
C GLN A 209 1.05 8.42 22.89
N SER A 210 -0.08 8.14 23.55
CA SER A 210 -0.64 9.00 24.59
C SER A 210 0.30 9.12 25.80
N THR A 211 0.89 8.01 26.22
CA THR A 211 1.84 7.98 27.34
C THR A 211 3.11 8.74 27.01
N MET A 212 3.69 8.52 25.82
CA MET A 212 4.88 9.23 25.37
C MET A 212 4.63 10.73 25.22
N ARG A 213 3.47 11.14 24.67
CA ARG A 213 3.07 12.55 24.57
C ARG A 213 3.03 13.21 25.95
N ASN A 214 2.44 12.56 26.95
CA ASN A 214 2.36 13.09 28.31
C ASN A 214 3.76 13.29 28.93
N ILE A 215 4.67 12.32 28.74
CA ILE A 215 6.06 12.42 29.20
C ILE A 215 6.77 13.59 28.50
N PHE A 216 6.61 13.70 27.18
CA PHE A 216 7.21 14.78 26.38
C PHE A 216 6.73 16.17 26.83
N LEU A 217 5.42 16.34 27.05
CA LEU A 217 4.84 17.61 27.52
C LEU A 217 5.31 17.97 28.94
N ASP A 218 5.43 16.98 29.83
CA ASP A 218 5.97 17.20 31.18
C ASP A 218 7.45 17.62 31.13
N GLU A 219 8.25 16.99 30.27
CA GLU A 219 9.64 17.42 30.04
C GLU A 219 9.75 18.83 29.46
N GLN A 220 8.93 19.18 28.47
CA GLN A 220 8.93 20.52 27.90
C GLN A 220 8.52 21.58 28.93
N SER A 221 7.53 21.27 29.77
CA SER A 221 7.13 22.11 30.90
C SER A 221 8.29 22.36 31.86
N ARG A 222 9.05 21.32 32.21
CA ARG A 222 10.24 21.41 33.08
C ARG A 222 11.39 22.19 32.43
N LYS A 223 11.63 22.00 31.12
CA LYS A 223 12.71 22.67 30.36
C LYS A 223 12.41 24.16 30.13
N GLY A 224 11.13 24.56 30.03
CA GLY A 224 10.71 25.97 29.95
C GLY A 224 10.83 26.75 31.27
N TRP A 225 10.98 26.05 32.40
CA TRP A 225 10.97 26.65 33.74
C TRP A 225 12.41 26.84 34.27
N LYS A 226 13.11 27.89 33.81
CA LYS A 226 14.38 28.37 34.41
C LYS A 226 14.15 29.05 35.78
N GLY A 227 13.57 28.33 36.74
CA GLY A 227 13.25 28.89 38.05
C GLY A 227 12.82 27.86 39.09
N ARG A 228 13.76 27.08 39.63
CA ARG A 228 13.62 26.26 40.85
C ARG A 228 12.26 26.35 41.57
N ILE A 229 11.49 25.26 41.55
CA ILE A 229 10.70 24.88 42.72
C ILE A 229 10.98 23.41 43.00
N ALA A 230 11.79 23.18 44.01
CA ALA A 230 11.90 21.87 44.64
C ALA A 230 10.52 21.48 45.20
N GLY A 231 9.98 20.37 44.71
CA GLY A 231 8.86 19.65 45.31
C GLY A 231 7.47 20.23 45.04
N ARG A 232 6.70 19.51 44.23
CA ARG A 232 5.21 19.37 44.25
C ARG A 232 4.86 18.50 43.03
N GLY A 233 4.32 17.29 43.15
CA GLY A 233 3.35 16.86 44.16
C GLY A 233 2.12 17.75 44.02
N PHE A 234 1.22 17.40 43.10
CA PHE A 234 -0.14 17.94 42.91
C PHE A 234 -0.50 19.05 43.92
N ALA A 235 -0.31 20.32 43.53
CA ALA A 235 -0.93 21.43 44.24
C ALA A 235 -2.34 21.60 43.67
N THR A 236 -3.28 20.83 44.21
CA THR A 236 -4.67 21.29 44.26
C THR A 236 -4.64 22.68 44.87
N ALA A 237 -5.11 23.69 44.13
CA ALA A 237 -5.35 25.02 44.63
C ALA A 237 -6.44 24.96 45.71
N THR A 238 -6.04 24.63 46.94
CA THR A 238 -6.86 24.89 48.13
C THR A 238 -6.66 26.36 48.45
N THR A 239 -7.73 27.11 48.25
CA THR A 239 -7.92 28.44 48.83
C THR A 239 -7.48 28.42 50.28
N ALA A 240 -6.85 29.52 50.75
CA ALA A 240 -6.27 29.63 52.09
C ALA A 240 -7.26 29.38 53.27
N SER A 241 -8.55 29.20 52.97
CA SER A 241 -9.61 28.78 53.88
C SER A 241 -9.53 27.33 54.35
N ASP A 242 -8.88 26.43 53.60
CA ASP A 242 -9.01 24.98 53.83
C ASP A 242 -7.81 24.37 54.56
N ILE A 243 -6.83 25.18 54.92
CA ILE A 243 -5.66 24.76 55.68
C ILE A 243 -6.03 24.70 57.16
N ILE A 244 -6.23 23.49 57.70
CA ILE A 244 -6.54 23.24 59.10
C ILE A 244 -5.24 23.02 59.90
N CYS A 245 -5.07 23.76 60.99
CA CYS A 245 -3.92 23.63 61.89
C CYS A 245 -4.02 22.34 62.72
N HIS A 246 -3.06 21.43 62.59
CA HIS A 246 -3.01 20.19 63.40
C HIS A 246 -2.79 20.39 64.91
N SER A 247 -2.52 21.61 65.37
CA SER A 247 -2.29 21.92 66.80
C SER A 247 -3.52 22.47 67.51
N CYS A 248 -4.31 23.32 66.84
CA CYS A 248 -5.50 23.93 67.41
C CYS A 248 -6.79 23.58 66.67
N TYR A 249 -6.69 22.83 65.55
CA TYR A 249 -7.79 22.43 64.67
C TYR A 249 -8.59 23.60 64.06
N GLU A 250 -8.06 24.83 64.13
CA GLU A 250 -8.64 26.00 63.47
C GLU A 250 -8.13 26.13 62.02
N SER A 251 -8.98 26.60 61.13
CA SER A 251 -8.66 26.83 59.72
C SER A 251 -7.94 28.18 59.50
N GLY A 252 -7.14 28.27 58.44
CA GLY A 252 -6.49 29.51 58.00
C GLY A 252 -5.00 29.62 58.33
N HIS A 253 -4.41 28.63 59.02
CA HIS A 253 -2.98 28.62 59.30
C HIS A 253 -2.42 27.21 59.49
N ILE A 254 -1.11 27.04 59.27
CA ILE A 254 -0.38 25.79 59.57
C ILE A 254 0.19 25.82 60.99
N ARG A 255 0.52 24.64 61.55
CA ARG A 255 1.07 24.48 62.91
C ARG A 255 2.21 25.44 63.26
N ARG A 256 3.08 25.79 62.30
CA ARG A 256 4.22 26.71 62.53
C ARG A 256 3.80 28.15 62.83
N ASN A 257 2.59 28.55 62.43
CA ASN A 257 2.05 29.90 62.60
C ASN A 257 0.84 29.87 63.55
N CYS A 258 0.76 28.90 64.46
CA CYS A 258 -0.36 28.78 65.40
C CYS A 258 -0.25 29.86 66.48
N PRO A 259 -1.27 30.70 66.69
CA PRO A 259 -1.26 31.76 67.72
C PRO A 259 -1.41 31.21 69.15
N LYS A 260 -1.71 29.92 69.30
CA LYS A 260 -1.85 29.23 70.59
C LYS A 260 -0.62 28.40 70.98
N ILE A 261 0.47 28.50 70.21
CA ILE A 261 1.78 27.89 70.53
C ILE A 261 2.68 28.94 71.18
#